data_AF-A0AA43QF43-F1
#
_entry.id   AF-A0AA43QF43-F1
#
_cell.length_a   1.000
_cell.length_b   1.000
_cell.length_c   1.000
_cell.angle_alpha   90.00
_cell.angle_beta   90.00
_cell.angle_gamma   90.00
#
_symmetry.space_group_name_H-M   'P 1'
#
loop_
_entity.id
_entity.type
_entity.pdbx_description
1 polymer ?
#
loop_
_entity_poly.entity_id
_entity_poly.type
_entity_poly.pdbx_seq_one_letter_code
_entity_poly.pdbx_strand_id
1 'polypeptide(L)'
;MSPGRILPSRSADDDSSRFVPPYEALSYTWGTTDNAEHVYITNPADPLRTPSWLRIRANLANALRHLRYPDRQRMLWVDAISINQADIAERGQRVNRMRQIYPLSDTIIIWIGPEFEDSTHALKTLRYFSEQVGYIISHRWGDAPNAQERDWWRDQHTLPYEEKTWK
;
A
#
# COMPACT_ATOMS: atom_id res chain seq x y z
N MET A 1 -5.16 -41.08 -3.77
CA MET A 1 -6.11 -40.20 -4.47
C MET A 1 -7.09 -39.68 -3.43
N SER A 2 -6.90 -38.44 -2.97
CA SER A 2 -7.83 -37.78 -2.05
C SER A 2 -8.33 -36.50 -2.69
N PRO A 3 -9.62 -36.14 -2.54
CA PRO A 3 -10.24 -35.06 -3.31
C PRO A 3 -9.67 -33.70 -2.90
N GLY A 4 -9.46 -32.83 -3.89
CA GLY A 4 -8.99 -31.47 -3.70
C GLY A 4 -9.88 -30.69 -2.74
N ARG A 5 -9.27 -30.16 -1.68
CA ARG A 5 -9.94 -29.23 -0.75
C ARG A 5 -10.10 -27.91 -1.48
N ILE A 6 -11.32 -27.63 -1.93
CA ILE A 6 -11.76 -26.31 -2.39
C ILE A 6 -11.36 -25.30 -1.30
N LEU A 7 -10.60 -24.26 -1.67
CA LEU A 7 -10.29 -23.15 -0.77
C LEU A 7 -11.61 -22.64 -0.18
N PRO A 8 -11.73 -22.44 1.14
CA PRO A 8 -12.90 -21.76 1.65
C PRO A 8 -12.97 -20.40 0.95
N SER A 9 -14.05 -20.15 0.22
CA SER A 9 -14.48 -18.79 -0.07
C SER A 9 -14.41 -18.04 1.25
N ARG A 10 -13.69 -16.92 1.30
CA ARG A 10 -13.67 -16.01 2.45
C ARG A 10 -15.11 -15.89 2.94
N SER A 11 -15.43 -16.55 4.05
CA SER A 11 -16.78 -16.51 4.60
C SER A 11 -17.04 -15.07 4.98
N ALA A 12 -18.25 -14.59 4.70
CA ALA A 12 -18.71 -13.26 5.09
C ALA A 12 -18.68 -13.03 6.61
N ASP A 13 -18.34 -14.06 7.40
CA ASP A 13 -18.46 -14.13 8.85
C ASP A 13 -17.12 -14.18 9.60
N ASP A 14 -15.98 -13.86 8.97
CA ASP A 14 -14.69 -13.66 9.69
C ASP A 14 -14.67 -12.26 10.34
N ASP A 15 -15.49 -12.12 11.38
CA ASP A 15 -15.74 -10.92 12.18
C ASP A 15 -14.72 -10.80 13.33
N SER A 16 -13.44 -10.63 12.99
CA SER A 16 -12.43 -10.19 13.95
C SER A 16 -11.97 -8.77 13.62
N SER A 17 -12.81 -7.80 13.98
CA SER A 17 -12.51 -6.37 14.21
C SER A 17 -11.61 -5.65 13.19
N ARG A 18 -12.09 -5.52 11.95
CA ARG A 18 -11.61 -4.50 11.01
C ARG A 18 -12.24 -3.17 11.43
N PHE A 19 -11.44 -2.10 11.57
CA PHE A 19 -11.91 -0.81 12.09
C PHE A 19 -13.22 -0.33 11.42
N VAL A 20 -14.11 0.27 12.20
CA VAL A 20 -15.36 0.89 11.71
C VAL A 20 -15.28 2.41 11.98
N PRO A 21 -15.31 3.27 10.95
CA PRO A 21 -15.37 2.92 9.53
C PRO A 21 -14.05 2.30 9.03
N PRO A 22 -14.11 1.47 7.97
CA PRO A 22 -12.91 0.90 7.35
C PRO A 22 -12.03 2.01 6.77
N TYR A 23 -10.72 1.75 6.74
CA TYR A 23 -9.74 2.67 6.18
C TYR A 23 -8.70 1.92 5.34
N GLU A 24 -8.09 2.64 4.41
CA GLU A 24 -6.95 2.19 3.63
C GLU A 24 -5.67 2.81 4.18
N ALA A 25 -4.57 2.06 4.25
CA ALA A 25 -3.28 2.58 4.66
C ALA A 25 -2.46 3.02 3.44
N LEU A 26 -1.86 4.20 3.48
CA LEU A 26 -0.96 4.68 2.44
C LEU A 26 0.50 4.33 2.76
N SER A 27 1.18 3.67 1.82
CA SER A 27 2.63 3.47 1.81
C SER A 27 3.24 4.31 0.70
N TYR A 28 4.16 5.20 1.05
CA TYR A 28 4.82 6.11 0.11
C TYR A 28 6.19 6.50 0.65
N THR A 29 7.09 6.93 -0.23
CA THR A 29 8.38 7.46 0.19
C THR A 29 8.25 8.88 0.71
N TRP A 30 8.98 9.18 1.78
CA TRP A 30 9.05 10.53 2.29
C TRP A 30 9.87 11.36 1.30
N GLY A 31 9.20 12.23 0.53
CA GLY A 31 9.84 13.09 -0.47
C GLY A 31 10.78 14.14 0.14
N THR A 32 11.33 15.01 -0.70
CA THR A 32 12.15 16.14 -0.24
C THR A 32 11.34 17.10 0.64
N THR A 33 12.05 17.87 1.47
CA THR A 33 11.43 18.93 2.28
C THR A 33 11.09 20.18 1.47
N ASP A 34 11.57 20.24 0.22
CA ASP A 34 11.35 21.35 -0.69
C ASP A 34 9.92 21.31 -1.23
N ASN A 35 9.35 22.47 -1.55
CA ASN A 35 7.99 22.61 -2.08
C ASN A 35 6.92 21.99 -1.17
N ALA A 36 6.98 22.30 0.13
CA ALA A 36 5.95 21.87 1.07
C ALA A 36 4.58 22.48 0.69
N GLU A 37 3.56 21.63 0.71
CA GLU A 37 2.18 21.97 0.40
C GLU A 37 1.31 21.89 1.65
N HIS A 38 0.06 22.32 1.56
CA HIS A 38 -0.89 22.29 2.68
C HIS A 38 -2.07 21.38 2.37
N VAL A 39 -2.48 20.60 3.36
CA VAL A 39 -3.79 19.95 3.39
C VAL A 39 -4.69 20.73 4.33
N TYR A 40 -5.92 21.01 3.90
CA TYR A 40 -6.92 21.64 4.73
C TYR A 40 -7.60 20.61 5.61
N ILE A 41 -7.74 20.94 6.89
CA ILE A 41 -8.35 20.08 7.90
C ILE A 41 -9.59 20.80 8.42
N THR A 42 -10.71 20.10 8.36
CA THR A 42 -11.96 20.52 8.99
C THR A 42 -12.20 19.62 10.19
N ASN A 43 -12.52 20.22 11.34
CA ASN A 43 -12.98 19.47 12.49
C ASN A 43 -14.52 19.33 12.42
N PRO A 44 -15.08 18.11 12.29
CA PRO A 44 -16.53 17.93 12.27
C PRO A 44 -17.22 18.42 13.56
N ALA A 45 -16.50 18.46 14.68
CA ALA A 45 -17.00 18.95 15.96
C ALA A 45 -16.95 20.48 16.10
N ASP A 46 -16.29 21.19 15.17
CA ASP A 46 -16.31 22.65 15.14
C ASP A 46 -17.55 23.16 14.37
N PRO A 47 -18.52 23.82 15.04
CA PRO A 47 -19.73 24.34 14.40
C PRO A 47 -19.43 25.40 13.33
N LEU A 48 -18.34 26.15 13.48
CA LEU A 48 -17.92 27.19 12.55
C LEU A 48 -17.09 26.62 11.39
N ARG A 49 -16.73 25.33 11.46
CA ARG A 49 -15.85 24.63 10.50
C ARG A 49 -14.60 25.44 10.16
N THR A 50 -13.97 26.02 11.18
CA THR A 50 -12.81 26.89 11.01
C THR A 50 -11.73 26.10 10.29
N PRO A 51 -11.31 26.52 9.09
CA PRO A 51 -10.36 25.76 8.31
C PRO A 51 -8.99 25.81 9.00
N SER A 52 -8.48 24.65 9.36
CA SER A 52 -7.10 24.47 9.78
C SER A 52 -6.28 23.92 8.62
N TRP A 53 -4.96 23.92 8.75
CA TRP A 53 -4.08 23.34 7.74
C TRP A 53 -2.91 22.60 8.37
N LEU A 54 -2.43 21.59 7.67
CA LEU A 54 -1.21 20.87 7.99
C LEU A 54 -0.26 20.92 6.81
N ARG A 55 1.02 21.17 7.12
CA ARG A 55 2.07 21.18 6.11
C ARG A 55 2.49 19.75 5.78
N ILE A 56 2.43 19.40 4.49
CA ILE A 56 2.80 18.10 3.94
C ILE A 56 3.84 18.26 2.84
N ARG A 57 4.58 17.19 2.53
CA ARG A 57 5.58 17.20 1.45
C ARG A 57 4.91 17.03 0.09
N ALA A 58 5.56 17.52 -0.97
CA ALA A 58 5.05 17.48 -2.35
C ALA A 58 4.66 16.06 -2.80
N ASN A 59 5.45 15.03 -2.45
CA ASN A 59 5.13 13.65 -2.81
C ASN A 59 3.78 13.19 -2.23
N LEU A 60 3.53 13.50 -0.95
CA LEU A 60 2.26 13.15 -0.31
C LEU A 60 1.10 13.95 -0.90
N ALA A 61 1.29 15.25 -1.14
CA ALA A 61 0.27 16.09 -1.77
C ALA A 61 -0.11 15.57 -3.16
N ASN A 62 0.88 15.14 -3.94
CA ASN A 62 0.67 14.51 -5.23
C ASN A 62 -0.10 13.19 -5.11
N ALA A 63 0.31 12.30 -4.20
CA ALA A 63 -0.39 11.05 -3.95
C ALA A 63 -1.87 11.26 -3.55
N LEU A 64 -2.13 12.18 -2.61
CA LEU A 64 -3.50 12.48 -2.15
C LEU A 64 -4.39 13.00 -3.27
N ARG A 65 -3.85 13.81 -4.20
CA ARG A 65 -4.62 14.29 -5.37
C ARG A 65 -4.98 13.16 -6.33
N HIS A 66 -4.06 12.22 -6.58
CA HIS A 66 -4.30 11.06 -7.45
C HIS A 66 -5.25 10.05 -6.82
N LEU A 67 -5.19 9.89 -5.50
CA LEU A 67 -6.03 8.93 -4.77
C LEU A 67 -7.43 9.46 -4.45
N ARG A 68 -7.67 10.77 -4.58
CA ARG A 68 -8.96 11.38 -4.29
C ARG A 68 -9.98 10.98 -5.35
N TYR A 69 -11.06 10.34 -4.91
CA TYR A 69 -12.21 10.11 -5.77
C TYR A 69 -12.92 11.43 -6.10
N PRO A 70 -13.43 11.61 -7.32
CA PRO A 70 -14.12 12.83 -7.72
C PRO A 70 -15.49 13.00 -7.07
N ASP A 71 -16.13 11.90 -6.66
CA ASP A 71 -17.54 11.81 -6.33
C ASP A 71 -17.84 11.31 -4.91
N ARG A 72 -16.83 10.79 -4.19
CA ARG A 72 -16.99 10.19 -2.87
C ARG A 72 -15.82 10.45 -1.93
N GLN A 73 -16.08 10.35 -0.64
CA GLN A 73 -15.03 10.41 0.38
C GLN A 73 -14.19 9.12 0.37
N ARG A 74 -12.91 9.27 0.75
CA ARG A 74 -11.97 8.16 0.92
C ARG A 74 -11.33 8.26 2.30
N MET A 75 -11.36 7.17 3.07
CA MET A 75 -10.77 7.13 4.41
C MET A 75 -9.36 6.58 4.33
N LEU A 76 -8.36 7.45 4.49
CA LEU A 76 -6.95 7.08 4.41
C LEU A 76 -6.28 7.26 5.77
N TRP A 77 -5.50 6.26 6.18
CA TRP A 77 -4.48 6.43 7.20
C TRP A 77 -3.16 6.80 6.53
N VAL A 78 -2.63 7.97 6.89
CA VAL A 78 -1.37 8.51 6.36
C VAL A 78 -0.49 8.90 7.53
N ASP A 79 0.70 8.31 7.64
CA ASP A 79 1.62 8.52 8.77
C ASP A 79 1.91 10.02 9.06
N ALA A 80 2.16 10.83 8.04
CA ALA A 80 2.49 12.24 8.16
C ALA A 80 1.32 13.12 8.62
N ILE A 81 0.08 12.61 8.54
CA ILE A 81 -1.14 13.33 8.96
C ILE A 81 -1.68 12.76 10.27
N SER A 82 -1.72 11.43 10.40
CA SER A 82 -2.32 10.71 11.53
C SER A 82 -1.41 10.63 12.76
N ILE A 83 -0.15 11.00 12.65
CA ILE A 83 0.83 11.00 13.75
C ILE A 83 1.27 12.44 13.98
N ASN A 84 1.30 12.87 15.25
CA ASN A 84 1.93 14.14 15.60
C ASN A 84 3.44 14.06 15.33
N GLN A 85 3.88 14.64 14.22
CA GLN A 85 5.27 14.60 13.79
C GLN A 85 6.21 15.44 14.67
N ALA A 86 5.67 16.37 15.46
CA ALA A 86 6.44 17.23 16.36
C ALA A 86 6.76 16.54 17.70
N ASP A 87 6.00 15.51 18.08
CA ASP A 87 6.24 14.75 19.30
C ASP A 87 7.06 13.49 18.98
N ILE A 88 8.34 13.54 19.32
CA ILE A 88 9.29 12.44 19.07
C ILE A 88 8.91 11.19 19.86
N ALA A 89 8.37 11.35 21.08
CA ALA A 89 7.96 10.23 21.91
C ALA A 89 6.72 9.54 21.33
N GLU A 90 5.72 10.32 20.90
CA GLU A 90 4.57 9.77 20.16
C GLU A 90 5.02 9.10 18.86
N ARG A 91 5.89 9.76 18.07
CA ARG A 91 6.37 9.21 16.80
C ARG A 91 7.01 7.85 16.99
N GLY A 92 7.87 7.69 17.99
CA GLY A 92 8.48 6.38 18.31
C GLY A 92 7.44 5.31 18.65
N GLN A 93 6.44 5.65 19.47
CA GLN A 93 5.36 4.72 19.80
C GLN A 93 4.48 4.37 18.59
N ARG A 94 4.16 5.34 17.74
CA ARG A 94 3.29 5.16 16.56
C ARG A 94 3.98 4.39 15.45
N VAL A 95 5.28 4.61 15.23
CA VAL A 95 6.10 3.82 14.30
C VAL A 95 6.15 2.36 14.75
N ASN A 96 6.33 2.10 16.04
CA ASN A 96 6.25 0.74 16.57
C ASN A 96 4.87 0.08 16.35
N ARG A 97 3.80 0.88 16.33
CA ARG A 97 2.43 0.42 16.03
C ARG A 97 2.12 0.27 14.54
N MET A 98 3.00 0.65 13.62
CA MET A 98 2.76 0.45 12.17
C MET A 98 2.54 -1.04 11.84
N ARG A 99 3.23 -1.95 12.55
CA ARG A 99 3.03 -3.41 12.44
C ARG A 99 1.62 -3.87 12.81
N GLN A 100 0.86 -3.07 13.55
CA GLN A 100 -0.53 -3.33 13.89
C GLN A 100 -1.49 -2.58 12.94
N ILE A 101 -1.16 -1.35 12.56
CA ILE A 101 -2.02 -0.51 11.72
C ILE A 101 -2.15 -1.09 10.31
N TYR A 102 -1.03 -1.43 9.65
CA TYR A 102 -1.08 -1.88 8.25
C TYR A 102 -1.89 -3.17 8.06
N PRO A 103 -1.69 -4.24 8.87
CA PRO A 103 -2.49 -5.45 8.75
C PRO A 103 -3.97 -5.28 9.09
N LEU A 104 -4.34 -4.23 9.81
CA LEU A 104 -5.73 -3.92 10.17
C LEU A 104 -6.43 -3.01 9.16
N SER A 105 -5.71 -2.49 8.16
CA SER A 105 -6.31 -1.74 7.05
C SER A 105 -7.07 -2.66 6.11
N ASP A 106 -8.13 -2.14 5.48
CA ASP A 106 -8.88 -2.91 4.48
C ASP A 106 -8.05 -3.13 3.21
N THR A 107 -7.22 -2.16 2.86
CA THR A 107 -6.26 -2.23 1.76
C THR A 107 -5.04 -1.36 2.06
N ILE A 108 -3.86 -1.83 1.63
CA ILE A 108 -2.63 -1.04 1.63
C ILE A 108 -2.40 -0.51 0.21
N ILE A 109 -2.38 0.81 0.06
CA ILE A 109 -2.09 1.48 -1.20
C ILE A 109 -0.59 1.78 -1.22
N ILE A 110 0.12 1.26 -2.22
CA ILE A 110 1.53 1.55 -2.43
C ILE A 110 1.66 2.62 -3.51
N TRP A 111 2.13 3.81 -3.13
CA TRP A 111 2.38 4.94 -4.03
C TRP A 111 3.86 5.00 -4.41
N ILE A 112 4.14 4.75 -5.68
CA ILE A 112 5.48 4.77 -6.27
C ILE A 112 5.78 6.04 -7.08
N GLY A 113 4.82 6.97 -7.16
CA GLY A 113 4.93 8.20 -7.94
C GLY A 113 3.89 8.28 -9.06
N PRO A 114 3.81 9.43 -9.75
CA PRO A 114 2.99 9.58 -10.94
C PRO A 114 3.50 8.69 -12.08
N GLU A 115 2.64 8.47 -13.09
CA GLU A 115 3.06 7.78 -14.30
C GLU A 115 4.26 8.51 -14.94
N PHE A 116 5.27 7.74 -15.29
CA PHE A 116 6.47 8.16 -15.99
C PHE A 116 6.74 7.21 -17.16
N GLU A 117 7.71 7.56 -18.01
CA GLU A 117 8.20 6.65 -19.06
C GLU A 117 8.47 5.26 -18.46
N ASP A 118 8.02 4.22 -19.18
CA ASP A 118 8.10 2.81 -18.79
C ASP A 118 7.34 2.37 -17.54
N SER A 119 6.58 3.24 -16.87
CA SER A 119 5.76 2.84 -15.70
C SER A 119 4.76 1.73 -16.06
N THR A 120 4.13 1.82 -17.22
CA THR A 120 3.24 0.76 -17.73
C THR A 120 4.00 -0.53 -17.99
N HIS A 121 5.23 -0.46 -18.52
CA HIS A 121 6.05 -1.66 -18.76
C HIS A 121 6.46 -2.30 -17.43
N ALA A 122 6.97 -1.52 -16.48
CA ALA A 122 7.34 -1.98 -15.14
C ALA A 122 6.17 -2.67 -14.41
N LEU A 123 4.98 -2.06 -14.41
CA LEU A 123 3.79 -2.65 -13.77
C LEU A 123 3.32 -3.94 -14.47
N LYS A 124 3.40 -4.01 -15.81
CA LYS A 124 3.13 -5.25 -16.55
C LYS A 124 4.13 -6.34 -16.20
N THR A 125 5.40 -6.00 -16.09
CA THR A 125 6.47 -6.94 -15.71
C THR A 125 6.28 -7.44 -14.27
N LEU A 126 5.96 -6.56 -13.32
CA LEU A 126 5.63 -6.96 -11.94
C LEU A 126 4.42 -7.90 -11.89
N ARG A 127 3.37 -7.60 -12.67
CA ARG A 127 2.22 -8.48 -12.79
C ARG A 127 2.62 -9.84 -13.37
N TYR A 128 3.42 -9.86 -14.43
CA TYR A 128 3.91 -11.09 -15.02
C TYR A 128 4.67 -11.94 -14.01
N PHE A 129 5.56 -11.35 -13.20
CA PHE A 129 6.23 -12.04 -12.10
C PHE A 129 5.28 -12.64 -11.07
N SER A 130 4.26 -11.87 -10.67
CA SER A 130 3.25 -12.35 -9.73
C SER A 130 2.43 -13.53 -10.27
N GLU A 131 2.35 -13.68 -11.59
CA GLU A 131 1.69 -14.80 -12.26
C GLU A 131 2.60 -16.02 -12.40
N GLN A 132 3.92 -15.90 -12.15
CA GLN A 132 4.88 -17.02 -12.19
C GLN A 132 5.17 -17.59 -10.80
N VAL A 133 5.29 -16.73 -9.78
CA VAL A 133 5.72 -17.13 -8.43
C VAL A 133 4.59 -16.97 -7.42
N GLY A 134 4.20 -18.07 -6.77
CA GLY A 134 3.24 -18.10 -5.68
C GLY A 134 3.92 -18.14 -4.31
N TYR A 135 3.38 -17.39 -3.35
CA TYR A 135 3.72 -17.54 -1.93
C TYR A 135 2.69 -18.45 -1.25
N ILE A 136 3.13 -19.63 -0.83
CA ILE A 136 2.26 -20.60 -0.14
C ILE A 136 2.33 -20.31 1.36
N ILE A 137 1.19 -20.43 2.05
CA ILE A 137 0.99 -20.18 3.49
C ILE A 137 2.03 -20.89 4.39
N SER A 138 2.69 -21.93 3.89
CA SER A 138 3.81 -22.63 4.54
C SER A 138 5.16 -21.89 4.48
N HIS A 139 5.20 -20.60 4.15
CA HIS A 139 6.42 -19.81 3.94
C HIS A 139 7.33 -20.37 2.85
N ARG A 140 6.74 -21.07 1.87
CA ARG A 140 7.45 -21.62 0.73
C ARG A 140 7.05 -20.88 -0.53
N TRP A 141 8.04 -20.48 -1.30
CA TRP A 141 7.85 -20.06 -2.67
C TRP A 141 7.62 -21.29 -3.54
N GLY A 142 6.79 -21.13 -4.56
CA GLY A 142 6.47 -22.18 -5.51
C GLY A 142 5.95 -21.57 -6.80
N ASP A 143 5.63 -22.43 -7.76
CA ASP A 143 4.98 -21.99 -8.99
C ASP A 143 3.56 -21.49 -8.68
N ALA A 144 3.18 -20.35 -9.24
CA ALA A 144 1.80 -19.90 -9.22
C ALA A 144 0.90 -20.88 -10.01
N PRO A 145 -0.41 -20.93 -9.74
CA PRO A 145 -1.32 -21.93 -10.35
C PRO A 145 -1.30 -21.98 -11.89
N ASN A 146 -0.96 -20.87 -12.55
CA ASN A 146 -0.89 -20.73 -14.01
C ASN A 146 0.52 -20.35 -14.50
N ALA A 147 1.57 -20.65 -13.71
CA ALA A 147 2.94 -20.30 -14.07
C ALA A 147 3.37 -20.97 -15.37
N GLN A 148 3.83 -20.16 -16.30
CA GLN A 148 4.48 -20.59 -17.54
C GLN A 148 5.97 -20.82 -17.28
N GLU A 149 6.56 -19.98 -16.44
CA GLU A 149 7.98 -19.96 -16.10
C GLU A 149 8.22 -20.72 -14.81
N ARG A 150 8.32 -22.05 -14.93
CA ARG A 150 8.56 -22.92 -13.78
C ARG A 150 9.95 -22.69 -13.19
N ASP A 151 10.05 -22.89 -11.88
CA ASP A 151 11.30 -22.81 -11.14
C ASP A 151 11.91 -21.40 -10.95
N TRP A 152 11.24 -20.33 -11.39
CA TRP A 152 11.65 -18.93 -11.12
C TRP A 152 11.75 -18.59 -9.63
N TRP A 153 11.07 -19.35 -8.78
CA TRP A 153 11.14 -19.23 -7.32
C TRP A 153 12.38 -19.89 -6.70
N ARG A 154 13.19 -20.63 -7.48
CA ARG A 154 14.40 -21.28 -6.97
C ARG A 154 15.58 -20.34 -7.00
N ASP A 155 16.31 -20.27 -5.89
CA ASP A 155 17.50 -19.43 -5.74
C ASP A 155 18.60 -19.68 -6.80
N GLN A 156 18.65 -20.87 -7.39
CA GLN A 156 19.66 -21.24 -8.39
C GLN A 156 19.23 -20.95 -9.84
N HIS A 157 18.00 -20.50 -10.06
CA HIS A 157 17.49 -20.21 -11.40
C HIS A 157 17.94 -18.81 -11.84
N THR A 158 18.70 -18.73 -12.92
CA THR A 158 19.06 -17.43 -13.52
C THR A 158 17.88 -16.92 -14.34
N LEU A 159 17.28 -15.81 -13.91
CA LEU A 159 16.20 -15.18 -14.65
C LEU A 159 16.70 -14.69 -16.02
N PRO A 160 15.88 -14.76 -17.08
CA PRO A 160 16.27 -14.43 -18.46
C PRO A 160 16.30 -12.91 -18.71
N TYR A 161 16.69 -12.11 -17.72
CA TYR A 161 16.80 -10.66 -17.84
C TYR A 161 18.27 -10.26 -17.79
N GLU A 162 18.78 -9.82 -18.94
CA GLU A 162 20.11 -9.23 -19.03
C GLU A 162 20.13 -7.82 -18.43
N GLU A 163 21.32 -7.28 -18.19
CA GLU A 163 21.54 -5.90 -17.69
C GLU A 163 20.85 -4.83 -18.56
N LYS A 164 20.59 -5.13 -19.85
CA LYS A 164 19.84 -4.29 -20.78
C LYS A 164 18.33 -4.21 -20.51
N THR A 165 17.77 -5.17 -19.76
CA THR A 165 16.35 -5.15 -19.35
C THR A 165 16.09 -4.08 -18.28
N TRP A 166 17.14 -3.69 -17.56
CA TRP A 166 17.06 -2.79 -16.41
C TRP A 166 17.59 -1.38 -16.70
N LYS A 167 17.88 -1.08 -17.98
CA LYS A 167 18.29 0.23 -18.47
C LYS A 167 17.14 0.87 -19.26
#